data_AF-A0A954I4S7-F1
#
_entry.id   AF-A0A954I4S7-F1
#
_cell.length_a   1.000
_cell.length_b   1.000
_cell.length_c   1.000
_cell.angle_alpha   90.00
_cell.angle_beta   90.00
_cell.angle_gamma   90.00
#
_symmetry.space_group_name_H-M   'P 1'
#
loop_
_entity.id
_entity.type
_entity.pdbx_description
1 polymer ?
#
loop_
_entity_poly.entity_id
_entity_poly.type
_entity_poly.pdbx_seq_one_letter_code
_entity_poly.pdbx_strand_id
1 'polypeptide(L)' 'MSQLGLGSFQKQHDFLVGIDSDGCAFDSMEIKHKECFIPAFIQYLNLQAVSKYAREACEFTNLYSKTRGAN' A
#
# COMPACT_ATOMS: atom_id res chain seq x y z
N MET A 1 5.32 -28.36 -1.71
CA MET A 1 5.62 -27.09 -2.38
C MET A 1 4.60 -26.89 -3.47
N SER A 2 3.99 -25.70 -3.60
CA SER A 2 2.92 -25.49 -4.59
C SER A 2 3.45 -25.69 -6.00
N GLN A 3 2.67 -26.33 -6.87
CA GLN A 3 2.93 -26.46 -8.32
C GLN A 3 2.89 -25.10 -9.07
N LEU A 4 2.69 -23.99 -8.34
CA LEU A 4 2.56 -22.62 -8.86
C LEU A 4 3.84 -21.78 -8.69
N GLY A 5 4.93 -22.37 -8.20
CA GLY A 5 6.20 -21.66 -8.03
C GLY A 5 6.97 -21.49 -9.34
N LEU A 6 7.84 -20.49 -9.41
CA LEU A 6 8.73 -20.23 -10.56
C LEU A 6 9.75 -21.36 -10.84
N GLY A 7 9.79 -22.42 -10.01
CA GLY A 7 10.79 -23.49 -10.09
C GLY A 7 10.78 -24.30 -11.39
N SER A 8 9.69 -24.25 -12.16
CA SER A 8 9.59 -24.85 -13.51
C SER A 8 9.41 -23.82 -14.63
N PHE A 9 9.54 -22.52 -14.34
CA PHE A 9 9.36 -21.47 -15.33
C PHE A 9 10.56 -21.41 -16.28
N GLN A 10 10.34 -21.64 -17.57
CA GLN A 10 11.36 -21.45 -18.60
C GLN A 10 11.36 -19.99 -19.07
N LYS A 11 12.50 -19.31 -18.89
CA LYS A 11 12.72 -17.93 -19.32
C LYS A 11 12.47 -17.79 -20.83
N GLN A 12 11.56 -16.90 -21.24
CA GLN A 12 11.28 -16.61 -22.65
C GLN A 12 11.90 -15.29 -23.15
N HIS A 13 12.24 -14.38 -22.24
CA HIS A 13 12.76 -13.05 -22.55
C HIS A 13 13.94 -12.69 -21.66
N ASP A 14 14.85 -11.86 -22.18
CA ASP A 14 16.04 -11.44 -21.43
C ASP A 14 15.76 -10.52 -20.25
N PHE A 15 14.58 -9.92 -20.21
CA PHE A 15 14.18 -8.95 -19.20
C PHE A 15 12.82 -9.31 -18.61
N LEU A 16 12.67 -8.98 -17.33
CA LEU A 16 11.39 -8.97 -16.63
C LEU A 16 10.95 -7.51 -16.48
N VAL A 17 9.73 -7.20 -16.94
CA VAL A 17 9.09 -5.92 -16.64
C VAL A 17 8.13 -6.14 -15.48
N GLY A 18 8.51 -5.66 -14.30
CA GLY A 18 7.63 -5.62 -13.14
C GLY A 18 6.88 -4.30 -13.10
N ILE A 19 5.56 -4.36 -13.02
CA ILE A 19 4.71 -3.20 -12.77
C ILE A 19 4.18 -3.33 -11.35
N ASP A 20 4.39 -2.31 -10.54
CA ASP A 20 3.79 -2.26 -9.21
C ASP A 20 2.26 -2.12 -9.34
N SER A 21 1.52 -2.90 -8.57
CA SER A 21 0.06 -2.93 -8.71
C SER A 21 -0.57 -1.68 -8.09
N ASP A 22 -0.10 -1.27 -6.92
CA ASP A 22 -0.83 -0.38 -6.04
C ASP A 22 -0.42 1.08 -6.26
N GLY A 23 -1.33 1.91 -6.75
CA GLY A 23 -1.03 3.32 -7.05
C GLY A 23 -0.20 3.52 -8.32
N CYS A 24 0.21 2.44 -9.00
CA CYS A 24 0.81 2.46 -10.32
C CYS A 24 -0.11 1.82 -11.37
N ALA A 25 -0.37 0.51 -11.30
CA ALA A 25 -1.31 -0.14 -12.23
C ALA A 25 -2.79 0.10 -11.87
N PHE A 26 -3.11 0.20 -10.58
CA PHE A 26 -4.46 0.39 -10.06
C PHE A 26 -4.53 1.57 -9.10
N ASP A 27 -5.56 2.41 -9.27
CA ASP A 27 -5.89 3.46 -8.32
C ASP A 27 -6.56 2.88 -7.07
N SER A 28 -5.73 2.26 -6.23
CA SER A 28 -6.17 1.49 -5.06
C SER A 28 -5.58 2.01 -3.75
N MET A 29 -4.62 2.94 -3.81
CA MET A 29 -3.95 3.46 -2.62
C MET A 29 -4.90 4.23 -1.73
N GLU A 30 -5.81 5.02 -2.30
CA GLU A 30 -6.74 5.83 -1.52
C GLU A 30 -7.66 4.98 -0.66
N ILE A 31 -8.33 3.98 -1.26
CA ILE A 31 -9.23 3.09 -0.52
C ILE A 31 -8.49 2.22 0.50
N LYS A 32 -7.29 1.71 0.18
CA LYS A 32 -6.49 0.90 1.13
C LYS A 32 -6.10 1.70 2.37
N HIS A 33 -5.64 2.92 2.18
CA HIS A 33 -5.28 3.77 3.32
C HIS A 33 -6.51 4.15 4.15
N LYS A 34 -7.58 4.61 3.52
CA LYS A 34 -8.77 5.14 4.22
C LYS A 34 -9.59 4.06 4.94
N GLU A 35 -9.72 2.89 4.31
CA GLU A 35 -10.61 1.82 4.79
C GLU A 35 -9.88 0.68 5.49
N CYS A 36 -8.58 0.47 5.23
CA CYS A 36 -7.84 -0.65 5.83
C CYS A 36 -6.73 -0.17 6.78
N PHE A 37 -5.81 0.66 6.33
CA PHE A 37 -4.58 0.95 7.08
C PHE A 37 -4.78 1.97 8.20
N ILE A 38 -5.37 3.12 7.90
CA ILE A 38 -5.56 4.19 8.88
C ILE A 38 -6.51 3.75 10.01
N PRO A 39 -7.63 3.05 9.74
CA PRO A 39 -8.47 2.52 10.81
C PRO A 39 -7.72 1.55 11.73
N ALA A 40 -6.92 0.64 11.16
CA ALA A 40 -6.12 -0.30 11.94
C ALA A 40 -5.05 0.42 12.79
N PHE A 41 -4.38 1.42 12.23
CA PHE A 41 -3.42 2.27 12.96
C PHE A 41 -4.06 2.98 14.16
N ILE A 42 -5.22 3.62 13.96
CA ILE A 42 -5.95 4.32 15.02
C ILE A 42 -6.39 3.35 16.11
N GLN A 43 -6.90 2.18 15.72
CA GLN A 43 -7.33 1.14 16.66
C GLN A 43 -6.16 0.63 17.50
N TYR A 44 -5.06 0.26 16.85
CA TYR A 44 -3.90 -0.36 17.51
C TYR A 44 -3.24 0.58 18.52
N LEU A 45 -3.19 1.88 18.21
CA LEU A 45 -2.58 2.89 19.09
C LEU A 45 -3.58 3.60 20.02
N ASN A 46 -4.85 3.17 20.04
CA ASN A 46 -5.91 3.78 20.84
C ASN A 46 -6.10 5.29 20.61
N LEU A 47 -6.06 5.74 19.35
CA LEU A 47 -6.15 7.15 18.95
C LEU A 47 -7.58 7.63 18.66
N GLN A 48 -8.61 6.91 19.11
CA GLN A 48 -10.02 7.18 18.76
C GLN A 48 -10.45 8.60 19.13
N ALA A 49 -10.00 9.10 20.28
CA ALA A 49 -10.29 10.46 20.77
C ALA A 49 -9.75 11.57 19.84
N VAL A 50 -8.70 11.28 19.06
CA VAL A 50 -8.09 12.21 18.10
C VAL A 50 -8.19 11.69 16.67
N SER A 51 -9.11 10.76 16.41
CA SER A 51 -9.19 10.00 15.15
C SER A 51 -9.32 10.89 13.92
N LYS A 52 -10.01 12.03 14.03
CA LYS A 52 -10.07 13.04 12.96
C LYS A 52 -8.66 13.49 12.53
N TYR A 53 -7.86 13.97 13.48
CA TYR A 53 -6.53 14.50 13.19
C TYR A 53 -5.54 13.39 12.81
N ALA A 54 -5.66 12.21 13.43
CA ALA A 54 -4.86 11.04 13.05
C ALA A 54 -5.12 10.64 11.59
N ARG A 55 -6.39 10.63 11.14
CA ARG A 55 -6.74 10.38 9.73
C ARG A 55 -6.13 11.43 8.81
N GLU A 56 -6.36 12.72 9.09
CA GLU A 56 -5.83 13.82 8.27
C GLU A 56 -4.30 13.76 8.13
N ALA A 57 -3.57 13.52 9.23
CA ALA A 57 -2.12 13.40 9.21
C ALA A 57 -1.63 12.19 8.42
N CYS A 58 -2.28 11.02 8.58
CA CYS A 58 -1.93 9.82 7.83
C CYS A 58 -2.23 9.96 6.34
N GLU A 59 -3.36 10.55 5.97
CA GLU A 59 -3.71 10.81 4.57
C GLU A 59 -2.75 11.80 3.93
N PHE A 60 -2.42 12.90 4.62
CA PHE A 60 -1.42 13.84 4.13
C PHE A 60 -0.08 13.14 3.90
N THR A 61 0.44 12.44 4.90
CA THR A 61 1.76 11.82 4.83
C THR A 61 1.83 10.77 3.72
N ASN A 62 0.84 9.88 3.64
CA ASN A 62 0.92 8.69 2.79
C ASN A 62 0.27 8.85 1.40
N LEU A 63 -0.69 9.77 1.22
CA LEU A 63 -1.40 9.94 -0.05
C LEU A 63 -1.10 11.27 -0.73
N TYR A 64 -1.10 12.37 0.02
CA TYR A 64 -1.19 13.71 -0.57
C TYR A 64 0.08 14.56 -0.46
N SER A 65 1.07 14.15 0.34
CA SER A 65 2.33 14.88 0.48
C SER A 65 3.20 14.71 -0.78
N LYS A 66 4.04 15.72 -1.03
CA LYS A 66 5.05 15.67 -2.11
C LYS A 66 6.12 14.60 -1.87
N THR A 67 6.30 14.20 -0.61
CA THR A 67 7.31 13.24 -0.17
C THR A 67 6.68 11.91 0.25
N ARG A 68 5.46 11.60 -0.21
CA ARG A 68 4.81 10.33 0.06
C ARG A 68 5.66 9.16 -0.46
N GLY A 69 5.66 8.04 0.26
CA GLY A 69 6.47 6.87 -0.09
C GLY A 69 7.93 6.95 0.36
N ALA A 70 8.30 7.92 1.20
CA ALA A 70 9.65 8.06 1.76
C ALA A 70 9.89 7.27 3.08
N ASN A 71 9.03 6.27 3.38
CA ASN A 71 9.13 5.45 4.60
C ASN A 71 10.26 4.42 4.51
#